data_AF-C6Q1B8-F1
#
_entry.id   AF-C6Q1B8-F1
#
_cell.length_a   1.000
_cell.length_b   1.000
_cell.length_c   1.000
_cell.angle_alpha   90.00
_cell.angle_beta   90.00
_cell.angle_gamma   90.00
#
_symmetry.space_group_name_H-M   'P 1'
#
loop_
_entity.id
_entity.type
_entity.pdbx_description
1 polymer ?
#
loop_
_entity_poly.entity_id
_entity_poly.type
_entity_poly.pdbx_seq_one_letter_code
_entity_poly.pdbx_strand_id
1 'polypeptide(L)'
;MNVNSISNSTENRLYTNENLRNKNGDITKVKFDTSNALKIENANVNEENKAPSEILYIPSEDIDYEKCTGKDGKEFTVTSYCKIKGETLNKDYLDVFASKAQGKDVNYYDYYLNNFVAKISQNFSDSSSLKEDEKSIKKGIDDLALEIKKNISKGIPNNIENLNTKFRVNGVDFTLKELVDSSKVMDYACSIVNTSGGMDYYHYAEMGIAKGKVNSYAEKNLNEEQQKLLNSTMSARIQKVTDSVPEISTEIENLKRLNIKIDMVTDKNSKYYAVKSLQRATNKEYAQKIMDTFANVDYSNAKSFNKAIEEYKI
;
A
#
# COMPACT_ATOMS: atom_id res chain seq x y z
N MET A 1 18.41 -53.96 16.00
CA MET A 1 16.99 -54.31 16.30
C MET A 1 16.56 -53.58 17.56
N ASN A 2 15.26 -53.24 17.65
CA ASN A 2 14.55 -52.23 18.48
C ASN A 2 14.66 -50.80 17.93
N VAL A 3 13.73 -50.23 17.14
CA VAL A 3 12.23 -50.20 17.05
C VAL A 3 11.56 -49.28 18.08
N ASN A 4 11.08 -48.13 17.56
CA ASN A 4 9.93 -47.27 17.95
C ASN A 4 10.00 -46.56 19.33
N SER A 5 9.51 -45.32 19.56
CA SER A 5 8.42 -44.55 18.94
C SER A 5 8.39 -43.07 19.41
N ILE A 6 7.96 -42.18 18.51
CA ILE A 6 6.94 -41.09 18.65
C ILE A 6 7.22 -39.79 19.46
N SER A 7 7.14 -38.68 18.70
CA SER A 7 6.65 -37.30 18.94
C SER A 7 7.12 -36.45 20.14
N ASN A 8 7.67 -35.26 19.85
CA ASN A 8 6.85 -34.04 19.86
C ASN A 8 7.59 -32.86 19.19
N SER A 9 6.85 -32.18 18.32
CA SER A 9 7.07 -30.81 17.86
C SER A 9 7.15 -29.84 19.04
N THR A 10 8.01 -28.85 18.96
CA THR A 10 7.95 -27.62 19.79
C THR A 10 8.54 -26.50 18.94
N GLU A 11 7.71 -25.78 18.18
CA GLU A 11 6.96 -24.60 18.63
C GLU A 11 7.85 -23.39 18.92
N ASN A 12 7.62 -22.32 18.14
CA ASN A 12 7.49 -20.94 18.59
C ASN A 12 8.33 -20.55 19.82
N ARG A 13 9.59 -20.15 19.58
CA ARG A 13 10.23 -19.18 20.46
C ARG A 13 9.85 -17.78 20.02
N LEU A 14 8.72 -17.33 20.57
CA LEU A 14 8.37 -15.93 20.77
C LEU A 14 9.60 -15.19 21.32
N TYR A 15 10.06 -14.18 20.59
CA TYR A 15 11.07 -13.23 21.05
C TYR A 15 10.52 -12.48 22.27
N THR A 16 11.08 -12.77 23.44
CA THR A 16 10.72 -12.14 24.71
C THR A 16 11.58 -10.89 24.98
N ASN A 17 10.91 -9.92 25.61
CA ASN A 17 11.26 -8.52 25.93
C ASN A 17 12.53 -8.25 26.78
N GLU A 18 13.66 -8.92 26.58
CA GLU A 18 14.80 -8.73 27.50
C GLU A 18 15.69 -7.49 27.31
N ASN A 19 15.47 -6.60 26.33
CA ASN A 19 16.41 -5.48 26.11
C ASN A 19 15.77 -4.09 25.94
N LEU A 20 14.91 -3.67 26.87
CA LEU A 20 14.36 -2.30 26.88
C LEU A 20 14.89 -1.40 28.03
N ARG A 21 15.80 -1.87 28.88
CA ARG A 21 16.39 -1.05 29.97
C ARG A 21 17.88 -1.34 30.19
N ASN A 22 18.68 -0.31 30.46
CA ASN A 22 19.98 -0.50 31.09
C ASN A 22 19.79 -0.81 32.59
N LYS A 23 20.87 -1.23 33.28
CA LYS A 23 20.86 -1.53 34.72
C LYS A 23 20.44 -0.34 35.61
N ASN A 24 20.34 0.86 35.05
CA ASN A 24 19.98 2.09 35.74
C ASN A 24 18.51 2.50 35.51
N GLY A 25 17.74 1.73 34.73
CA GLY A 25 16.33 2.00 34.47
C GLY A 25 16.06 2.97 33.31
N ASP A 26 17.09 3.37 32.56
CA ASP A 26 16.91 4.19 31.35
C ASP A 26 16.44 3.33 30.18
N ILE A 27 15.53 3.87 29.35
CA ILE A 27 15.07 3.25 28.10
C ILE A 27 16.26 3.15 27.15
N THR A 28 16.76 1.95 26.90
CA THR A 28 17.86 1.75 25.95
C THR A 28 17.32 1.58 24.54
N LYS A 29 17.78 2.46 23.63
CA LYS A 29 17.76 2.41 22.16
C LYS A 29 16.80 1.36 21.58
N VAL A 30 15.64 1.81 21.11
CA VAL A 30 14.85 1.10 20.11
C VAL A 30 15.78 0.75 18.96
N LYS A 31 16.04 -0.55 18.75
CA LYS A 31 16.66 -1.05 17.53
C LYS A 31 15.64 -0.87 16.41
N PHE A 32 15.61 0.32 15.84
CA PHE A 32 15.11 0.54 14.50
C PHE A 32 16.09 -0.20 13.57
N ASP A 33 15.74 -1.42 13.16
CA ASP A 33 16.47 -2.08 12.08
C ASP A 33 15.99 -1.52 10.75
N THR A 34 16.60 -0.41 10.32
CA THR A 34 16.36 0.24 9.03
C THR A 34 17.04 -0.48 7.86
N SER A 35 17.65 -1.65 8.08
CA SER A 35 18.30 -2.41 7.00
C SER A 35 17.33 -2.79 5.88
N ASN A 36 16.02 -2.83 6.14
CA ASN A 36 14.99 -3.00 5.11
C ASN A 36 14.47 -1.68 4.51
N ALA A 37 14.55 -0.55 5.23
CA ALA A 37 14.12 0.76 4.72
C ALA A 37 15.14 1.37 3.72
N LEU A 38 16.41 0.93 3.80
CA LEU A 38 17.51 1.36 2.93
C LEU A 38 17.80 0.40 1.76
N LYS A 39 17.15 -0.76 1.67
CA LYS A 39 17.30 -1.67 0.52
C LYS A 39 16.37 -1.25 -0.62
N ILE A 40 16.80 -0.26 -1.40
CA ILE A 40 16.58 -0.36 -2.85
C ILE A 40 17.64 -1.36 -3.34
N GLU A 41 17.41 -2.65 -3.12
CA GLU A 41 18.14 -3.66 -3.88
C GLU A 41 17.53 -3.65 -5.28
N ASN A 42 18.35 -3.36 -6.29
CA ASN A 42 18.13 -3.87 -7.63
C ASN A 42 18.14 -5.40 -7.55
N ALA A 43 17.06 -6.00 -7.06
CA ALA A 43 16.91 -7.43 -7.01
C ALA A 43 16.47 -7.87 -8.40
N ASN A 44 17.43 -8.37 -9.18
CA ASN A 44 17.12 -9.46 -10.09
C ASN A 44 16.41 -10.53 -9.26
N VAL A 45 15.10 -10.66 -9.46
CA VAL A 45 14.30 -11.68 -8.80
C VAL A 45 14.75 -13.02 -9.38
N ASN A 46 15.60 -13.73 -8.64
CA ASN A 46 15.72 -15.16 -8.84
C ASN A 46 14.46 -15.81 -8.29
N GLU A 47 13.67 -16.39 -9.20
CA GLU A 47 12.51 -17.21 -8.93
C GLU A 47 12.85 -18.29 -7.90
N GLU A 48 12.21 -18.22 -6.73
CA GLU A 48 12.14 -19.38 -5.85
C GLU A 48 11.18 -20.39 -6.46
N ASN A 49 11.74 -21.44 -7.06
CA ASN A 49 11.03 -22.67 -7.40
C ASN A 49 10.48 -23.31 -6.12
N LYS A 50 9.23 -22.98 -5.76
CA LYS A 50 8.46 -23.75 -4.79
C LYS A 50 7.73 -24.88 -5.51
N ALA A 51 8.02 -26.11 -5.09
CA ALA A 51 7.46 -27.31 -5.67
C ALA A 51 5.92 -27.33 -5.54
N PRO A 52 5.21 -27.80 -6.58
CA PRO A 52 3.75 -27.86 -6.61
C PRO A 52 3.26 -29.07 -5.84
N SER A 53 2.94 -28.91 -4.56
CA SER A 53 2.16 -29.90 -3.84
C SER A 53 1.10 -29.23 -2.98
N GLU A 54 -0.12 -29.34 -3.48
CA GLU A 54 -1.38 -29.41 -2.73
C GLU A 54 -1.93 -28.09 -2.15
N ILE A 55 -2.52 -27.30 -3.04
CA ILE A 55 -3.84 -26.72 -2.77
C ILE A 55 -4.78 -27.12 -3.91
N LEU A 56 -5.64 -28.09 -3.59
CA LEU A 56 -6.65 -28.66 -4.47
C LEU A 56 -7.92 -27.79 -4.37
N TYR A 57 -7.99 -26.69 -5.11
CA TYR A 57 -9.25 -26.03 -5.46
C TYR A 57 -9.04 -25.22 -6.75
N ILE A 58 -9.63 -25.69 -7.86
CA ILE A 58 -9.68 -24.97 -9.13
C ILE A 58 -11.13 -24.49 -9.30
N PRO A 59 -11.45 -23.22 -9.01
CA PRO A 59 -12.53 -22.54 -9.68
C PRO A 59 -11.97 -21.92 -10.97
N SER A 60 -12.79 -21.84 -12.01
CA SER A 60 -12.38 -21.49 -13.38
C SER A 60 -11.81 -20.06 -13.56
N GLU A 61 -11.78 -19.24 -12.51
CA GLU A 61 -11.23 -17.87 -12.45
C GLU A 61 -10.73 -17.61 -11.02
N ASP A 62 -9.48 -17.15 -10.86
CA ASP A 62 -8.98 -16.62 -9.58
C ASP A 62 -9.39 -15.14 -9.50
N ILE A 63 -10.48 -14.87 -8.77
CA ILE A 63 -11.09 -13.54 -8.62
C ILE A 63 -10.67 -12.90 -7.30
N ASP A 64 -10.13 -11.69 -7.37
CA ASP A 64 -9.77 -10.87 -6.21
C ASP A 64 -10.75 -9.70 -6.03
N TYR A 65 -11.36 -9.63 -4.86
CA TYR A 65 -12.21 -8.51 -4.43
C TYR A 65 -11.42 -7.61 -3.49
N GLU A 66 -10.97 -6.47 -3.98
CA GLU A 66 -10.22 -5.52 -3.18
C GLU A 66 -11.14 -4.44 -2.59
N LYS A 67 -11.11 -4.29 -1.26
CA LYS A 67 -11.83 -3.22 -0.56
C LYS A 67 -10.95 -1.97 -0.51
N CYS A 68 -11.42 -0.88 -1.10
CA CYS A 68 -10.68 0.37 -1.25
C CYS A 68 -11.36 1.50 -0.48
N THR A 69 -10.61 2.54 -0.13
CA THR A 69 -11.15 3.80 0.40
C THR A 69 -10.81 4.94 -0.56
N GLY A 70 -11.84 5.67 -1.01
CA GLY A 70 -11.72 6.84 -1.88
C GLY A 70 -11.30 8.11 -1.13
N LYS A 71 -11.07 9.21 -1.85
CA LYS A 71 -10.81 10.52 -1.23
C LYS A 71 -12.01 11.05 -0.44
N ASP A 72 -13.21 10.56 -0.75
CA ASP A 72 -14.43 10.84 0.00
C ASP A 72 -14.50 10.09 1.35
N GLY A 73 -13.49 9.27 1.67
CA GLY A 73 -13.42 8.46 2.88
C GLY A 73 -14.37 7.26 2.90
N LYS A 74 -15.14 7.04 1.82
CA LYS A 74 -16.07 5.91 1.71
C LYS A 74 -15.39 4.71 1.09
N GLU A 75 -15.86 3.55 1.50
CA GLU A 75 -15.36 2.28 1.01
C GLU A 75 -16.12 1.85 -0.25
N PHE A 76 -15.41 1.19 -1.16
CA PHE A 76 -15.95 0.53 -2.34
C PHE A 76 -15.13 -0.72 -2.65
N THR A 77 -15.60 -1.53 -3.58
CA THR A 77 -14.92 -2.76 -3.98
C THR A 77 -14.65 -2.73 -5.47
N VAL A 78 -13.43 -3.09 -5.85
CA VAL A 78 -13.06 -3.40 -7.24
C VAL A 78 -12.87 -4.90 -7.39
N THR A 79 -13.03 -5.39 -8.61
CA THR A 79 -12.83 -6.81 -8.95
C THR A 79 -11.70 -6.94 -9.95
N SER A 80 -10.72 -7.79 -9.66
CA SER A 80 -9.62 -8.12 -10.57
C SER A 80 -9.44 -9.64 -10.67
N TYR A 81 -8.69 -10.08 -11.67
CA TYR A 81 -8.54 -11.48 -12.03
C TYR A 81 -7.05 -11.83 -12.12
N CYS A 82 -6.61 -12.85 -11.39
CA CYS A 82 -5.21 -13.27 -11.41
C CYS A 82 -4.94 -14.37 -12.45
N LYS A 83 -5.88 -15.33 -12.59
CA LYS A 83 -5.80 -16.43 -13.54
C LYS A 83 -7.15 -16.73 -14.16
N ILE A 84 -7.15 -17.07 -15.45
CA ILE A 84 -8.34 -17.49 -16.21
C ILE A 84 -8.01 -18.78 -16.94
N LYS A 85 -8.77 -19.86 -16.66
CA LYS A 85 -8.57 -21.19 -17.28
C LYS A 85 -7.11 -21.70 -17.22
N GLY A 86 -6.39 -21.38 -16.14
CA GLY A 86 -4.99 -21.77 -15.93
C GLY A 86 -3.95 -20.85 -16.57
N GLU A 87 -4.36 -19.86 -17.38
CA GLU A 87 -3.46 -18.82 -17.87
C GLU A 87 -3.34 -17.67 -16.86
N THR A 88 -2.11 -17.25 -16.58
CA THR A 88 -1.83 -16.12 -15.69
C THR A 88 -1.89 -14.81 -16.46
N LEU A 89 -2.55 -13.79 -15.90
CA LEU A 89 -2.72 -12.48 -16.54
C LEU A 89 -1.56 -11.52 -16.18
N ASN A 90 -0.34 -11.84 -16.63
CA ASN A 90 0.89 -11.12 -16.26
C ASN A 90 1.53 -10.29 -17.39
N LYS A 91 0.85 -10.13 -18.53
CA LYS A 91 1.34 -9.28 -19.63
C LYS A 91 1.26 -7.81 -19.29
N ASP A 92 2.17 -7.02 -19.85
CA ASP A 92 2.12 -5.56 -19.78
C ASP A 92 0.85 -5.03 -20.48
N TYR A 93 0.16 -4.09 -19.84
CA TYR A 93 -1.11 -3.56 -20.35
C TYR A 93 -0.94 -2.78 -21.65
N LEU A 94 0.14 -2.02 -21.80
CA LEU A 94 0.39 -1.26 -23.03
C LEU A 94 0.63 -2.22 -24.20
N ASP A 95 1.38 -3.30 -23.97
CA ASP A 95 1.58 -4.34 -24.99
C ASP A 95 0.27 -5.03 -25.39
N VAL A 96 -0.60 -5.30 -24.42
CA VAL A 96 -1.93 -5.88 -24.66
C VAL A 96 -2.79 -4.92 -25.50
N PHE A 97 -2.88 -3.65 -25.11
CA PHE A 97 -3.67 -2.64 -25.82
C PHE A 97 -3.10 -2.37 -27.21
N ALA A 98 -1.77 -2.30 -27.36
CA ALA A 98 -1.11 -2.14 -28.65
C ALA A 98 -1.35 -3.34 -29.57
N SER A 99 -1.30 -4.57 -29.05
CA SER A 99 -1.61 -5.78 -29.81
C SER A 99 -3.05 -5.77 -30.31
N LYS A 100 -4.01 -5.41 -29.44
CA LYS A 100 -5.42 -5.26 -29.83
C LYS A 100 -5.60 -4.16 -30.88
N ALA A 101 -4.93 -3.02 -30.72
CA ALA A 101 -4.96 -1.91 -31.67
C ALA A 101 -4.43 -2.32 -33.06
N GLN A 102 -3.48 -3.25 -33.13
CA GLN A 102 -2.97 -3.83 -34.37
C GLN A 102 -3.90 -4.88 -35.01
N GLY A 103 -5.07 -5.15 -34.40
CA GLY A 103 -6.00 -6.17 -34.88
C GLY A 103 -5.56 -7.60 -34.57
N LYS A 104 -4.56 -7.79 -33.71
CA LYS A 104 -4.19 -9.12 -33.23
C LYS A 104 -5.28 -9.64 -32.30
N ASP A 105 -5.55 -10.94 -32.40
CA ASP A 105 -6.35 -11.60 -31.39
C ASP A 105 -5.54 -11.71 -30.10
N VAL A 106 -6.13 -11.26 -29.00
CA VAL A 106 -5.51 -11.26 -27.69
C VAL A 106 -6.40 -12.08 -26.78
N ASN A 107 -5.94 -13.29 -26.46
CA ASN A 107 -6.62 -14.16 -25.50
C ASN A 107 -6.92 -13.40 -24.21
N TYR A 108 -8.17 -13.50 -23.76
CA TYR A 108 -8.65 -12.91 -22.50
C TYR A 108 -8.49 -11.38 -22.43
N TYR A 109 -8.52 -10.68 -23.56
CA TYR A 109 -8.42 -9.21 -23.63
C TYR A 109 -9.34 -8.50 -22.63
N ASP A 110 -10.60 -8.93 -22.52
CA ASP A 110 -11.58 -8.30 -21.63
C ASP A 110 -11.16 -8.37 -20.15
N TYR A 111 -10.43 -9.41 -19.75
CA TYR A 111 -9.90 -9.53 -18.39
C TYR A 111 -8.70 -8.63 -18.15
N TYR A 112 -7.80 -8.47 -19.14
CA TYR A 112 -6.73 -7.46 -19.06
C TYR A 112 -7.30 -6.04 -18.98
N LEU A 113 -8.33 -5.75 -19.79
CA LEU A 113 -9.06 -4.49 -19.75
C LEU A 113 -9.67 -4.24 -18.37
N ASN A 114 -10.40 -5.22 -17.83
CA ASN A 114 -11.04 -5.10 -16.52
C ASN A 114 -10.00 -4.98 -15.39
N ASN A 115 -8.89 -5.70 -15.44
CA ASN A 115 -7.81 -5.59 -14.47
C ASN A 115 -7.17 -4.20 -14.48
N PHE A 116 -6.89 -3.65 -15.67
CA PHE A 116 -6.37 -2.28 -15.76
C PHE A 116 -7.37 -1.28 -15.18
N VAL A 117 -8.65 -1.40 -15.55
CA VAL A 117 -9.71 -0.52 -15.02
C VAL A 117 -9.79 -0.62 -13.50
N ALA A 118 -9.84 -1.83 -12.94
CA ALA A 118 -9.86 -2.06 -11.50
C ALA A 118 -8.63 -1.45 -10.82
N LYS A 119 -7.45 -1.64 -11.42
CA LYS A 119 -6.18 -1.13 -10.90
C LYS A 119 -6.11 0.40 -10.86
N ILE A 120 -6.75 1.08 -11.81
CA ILE A 120 -6.84 2.54 -11.80
C ILE A 120 -7.94 2.98 -10.85
N SER A 121 -9.13 2.39 -10.93
CA SER A 121 -10.28 2.74 -10.09
C SER A 121 -9.98 2.57 -8.61
N GLN A 122 -9.24 1.52 -8.22
CA GLN A 122 -8.88 1.32 -6.82
C GLN A 122 -8.16 2.53 -6.25
N ASN A 123 -7.25 3.15 -7.03
CA ASN A 123 -6.35 4.20 -6.58
C ASN A 123 -6.89 5.63 -6.73
N PHE A 124 -7.86 5.84 -7.62
CA PHE A 124 -8.28 7.19 -7.99
C PHE A 124 -9.78 7.44 -7.91
N SER A 125 -10.63 6.40 -7.90
CA SER A 125 -12.08 6.56 -7.83
C SER A 125 -12.59 6.77 -6.40
N ASP A 126 -13.78 7.34 -6.30
CA ASP A 126 -14.60 7.37 -5.10
C ASP A 126 -15.77 6.38 -5.23
N SER A 127 -16.36 6.02 -4.09
CA SER A 127 -17.55 5.16 -4.05
C SER A 127 -18.69 5.71 -4.92
N SER A 128 -18.86 7.03 -4.97
CA SER A 128 -19.88 7.71 -5.77
C SER A 128 -19.52 7.86 -7.26
N SER A 129 -18.24 7.88 -7.62
CA SER A 129 -17.78 8.10 -9.00
C SER A 129 -17.40 6.81 -9.74
N LEU A 130 -17.22 5.69 -9.02
CA LEU A 130 -16.69 4.43 -9.53
C LEU A 130 -17.24 4.04 -10.91
N LYS A 131 -18.56 3.96 -11.06
CA LYS A 131 -19.18 3.52 -12.33
C LYS A 131 -18.90 4.45 -13.51
N GLU A 132 -18.84 5.76 -13.26
CA GLU A 132 -18.56 6.73 -14.32
C GLU A 132 -17.06 6.78 -14.64
N ASP A 133 -16.21 6.63 -13.62
CA ASP A 133 -14.77 6.51 -13.79
C ASP A 133 -14.40 5.27 -14.61
N GLU A 134 -14.95 4.10 -14.30
CA GLU A 134 -14.71 2.86 -15.05
C GLU A 134 -15.06 3.01 -16.54
N LYS A 135 -16.20 3.66 -16.85
CA LYS A 135 -16.59 3.95 -18.24
C LYS A 135 -15.62 4.91 -18.91
N SER A 136 -15.20 5.95 -18.20
CA SER A 136 -14.26 6.94 -18.70
C SER A 136 -12.87 6.34 -18.96
N ILE A 137 -12.40 5.45 -18.09
CA ILE A 137 -11.13 4.71 -18.27
C ILE A 137 -11.22 3.80 -19.50
N LYS A 138 -12.31 3.03 -19.65
CA LYS A 138 -12.54 2.18 -20.82
C LYS A 138 -12.55 2.99 -22.12
N LYS A 139 -13.22 4.15 -22.12
CA LYS A 139 -13.20 5.08 -23.25
C LYS A 139 -11.78 5.58 -23.55
N GLY A 140 -11.00 5.92 -22.51
CA GLY A 140 -9.60 6.30 -22.67
C GLY A 140 -8.75 5.20 -23.33
N ILE A 141 -9.05 3.93 -23.08
CA ILE A 141 -8.37 2.79 -23.74
C ILE A 141 -8.78 2.69 -25.22
N ASP A 142 -10.04 2.94 -25.55
CA ASP A 142 -10.50 2.99 -26.95
C ASP A 142 -9.83 4.14 -27.71
N ASP A 143 -9.77 5.33 -27.10
CA ASP A 143 -9.10 6.50 -27.65
C ASP A 143 -7.58 6.25 -27.82
N LEU A 144 -6.97 5.57 -26.84
CA LEU A 144 -5.56 5.14 -26.91
C LEU A 144 -5.33 4.19 -28.09
N ALA A 145 -6.22 3.23 -28.31
CA ALA A 145 -6.11 2.31 -29.44
C ALA A 145 -6.19 3.04 -30.79
N LEU A 146 -7.01 4.10 -30.90
CA LEU A 146 -7.07 4.96 -32.08
C LEU A 146 -5.78 5.76 -32.28
N GLU A 147 -5.19 6.31 -31.20
CA GLU A 147 -3.90 6.99 -31.25
C GLU A 147 -2.79 6.03 -31.72
N ILE A 148 -2.72 4.83 -31.14
CA ILE A 148 -1.72 3.81 -31.51
C ILE A 148 -1.81 3.46 -32.99
N LYS A 149 -3.03 3.22 -33.51
CA LYS A 149 -3.26 2.94 -34.94
C LYS A 149 -2.77 4.08 -35.83
N LYS A 150 -3.07 5.32 -35.45
CA LYS A 150 -2.65 6.53 -36.17
C LYS A 150 -1.14 6.74 -36.13
N ASN A 151 -0.49 6.43 -35.03
CA ASN A 151 0.97 6.52 -34.90
C ASN A 151 1.65 5.46 -35.77
N ILE A 152 1.15 4.22 -35.78
CA ILE A 152 1.65 3.15 -36.66
C ILE A 152 1.57 3.56 -38.14
N SER A 153 0.44 4.12 -38.59
CA SER A 153 0.29 4.54 -39.99
C SER A 153 1.22 5.69 -40.39
N LYS A 154 1.81 6.40 -39.41
CA LYS A 154 2.77 7.49 -39.62
C LYS A 154 4.22 7.10 -39.31
N GLY A 155 4.48 5.84 -38.93
CA GLY A 155 5.82 5.41 -38.51
C GLY A 155 6.29 6.03 -37.19
N ILE A 156 5.37 6.49 -36.33
CA ILE A 156 5.69 7.08 -35.02
C ILE A 156 5.73 5.96 -33.96
N PRO A 157 6.79 5.87 -33.14
CA PRO A 157 6.88 4.90 -32.05
C PRO A 157 5.82 5.14 -30.95
N ASN A 158 5.16 4.07 -30.51
CA ASN A 158 4.15 4.09 -29.42
C ASN A 158 4.77 3.83 -28.05
N ASN A 159 5.86 4.52 -27.74
CA ASN A 159 6.44 4.48 -26.40
C ASN A 159 5.51 5.26 -25.46
N ILE A 160 5.44 4.87 -24.19
CA ILE A 160 4.48 5.45 -23.23
C ILE A 160 4.65 6.98 -23.08
N GLU A 161 5.87 7.49 -23.31
CA GLU A 161 6.21 8.92 -23.28
C GLU A 161 5.63 9.72 -24.46
N ASN A 162 5.33 9.05 -25.58
CA ASN A 162 4.84 9.68 -26.80
C ASN A 162 3.31 9.67 -26.92
N LEU A 163 2.62 8.97 -26.01
CA LEU A 163 1.17 8.80 -26.04
C LEU A 163 0.50 9.95 -25.29
N ASN A 164 -0.36 10.68 -26.01
CA ASN A 164 -0.98 11.91 -25.50
C ASN A 164 -2.44 11.72 -25.10
N THR A 165 -3.02 10.53 -25.32
CA THR A 165 -4.37 10.19 -24.91
C THR A 165 -4.59 10.51 -23.43
N LYS A 166 -5.70 11.18 -23.15
CA LYS A 166 -6.10 11.58 -21.81
C LYS A 166 -7.09 10.58 -21.23
N PHE A 167 -6.79 10.16 -20.01
CA PHE A 167 -7.61 9.30 -19.17
C PHE A 167 -8.21 10.16 -18.08
N ARG A 168 -9.53 10.25 -18.03
CA ARG A 168 -10.23 11.00 -16.99
C ARG A 168 -10.71 10.08 -15.89
N VAL A 169 -10.31 10.36 -14.65
CA VAL A 169 -10.74 9.63 -13.45
C VAL A 169 -10.98 10.62 -12.31
N ASN A 170 -12.11 10.47 -11.61
CA ASN A 170 -12.56 11.36 -10.54
C ASN A 170 -12.51 12.84 -10.94
N GLY A 171 -12.89 13.10 -12.20
CA GLY A 171 -12.91 14.43 -12.80
C GLY A 171 -11.56 14.96 -13.30
N VAL A 172 -10.43 14.29 -13.02
CA VAL A 172 -9.06 14.74 -13.32
C VAL A 172 -8.48 13.98 -14.52
N ASP A 173 -7.79 14.70 -15.41
CA ASP A 173 -7.18 14.13 -16.61
C ASP A 173 -5.71 13.74 -16.37
N PHE A 174 -5.32 12.56 -16.86
CA PHE A 174 -3.96 12.03 -16.86
C PHE A 174 -3.56 11.59 -18.26
N THR A 175 -2.28 11.72 -18.62
CA THR A 175 -1.70 10.87 -19.69
C THR A 175 -1.60 9.43 -19.20
N LEU A 176 -1.42 8.46 -20.12
CA LEU A 176 -1.21 7.06 -19.73
C LEU A 176 0.00 6.90 -18.79
N LYS A 177 1.11 7.59 -19.07
CA LYS A 177 2.32 7.56 -18.24
C LYS A 177 2.03 8.06 -16.83
N GLU A 178 1.46 9.27 -16.71
CA GLU A 178 1.14 9.87 -15.42
C GLU A 178 0.21 8.96 -14.61
N LEU A 179 -0.80 8.36 -15.27
CA LEU A 179 -1.78 7.48 -14.61
C LEU A 179 -1.14 6.18 -14.08
N VAL A 180 -0.37 5.49 -14.92
CA VAL A 180 0.26 4.21 -14.57
C VAL A 180 1.32 4.40 -13.49
N ASP A 181 2.18 5.41 -13.63
CA ASP A 181 3.24 5.68 -12.66
C ASP A 181 2.65 6.12 -11.31
N SER A 182 1.60 6.97 -11.33
CA SER A 182 0.88 7.35 -10.11
C SER A 182 0.23 6.14 -9.44
N SER A 183 -0.34 5.21 -10.21
CA SER A 183 -0.99 4.02 -9.67
C SER A 183 0.03 3.13 -8.94
N LYS A 184 1.21 2.93 -9.53
CA LYS A 184 2.31 2.17 -8.90
C LYS A 184 2.77 2.79 -7.59
N VAL A 185 2.89 4.13 -7.55
CA VAL A 185 3.27 4.86 -6.33
C VAL A 185 2.20 4.67 -5.24
N MET A 186 0.93 4.75 -5.60
CA MET A 186 -0.17 4.53 -4.66
C MET A 186 -0.25 3.09 -4.16
N ASP A 187 -0.03 2.09 -5.02
CA ASP A 187 0.00 0.68 -4.61
C ASP A 187 1.09 0.42 -3.58
N TYR A 188 2.30 0.91 -3.86
CA TYR A 188 3.41 0.78 -2.93
C TYR A 188 3.10 1.46 -1.59
N ALA A 189 2.59 2.69 -1.62
CA ALA A 189 2.20 3.42 -0.41
C ALA A 189 1.10 2.68 0.38
N CYS A 190 0.12 2.09 -0.30
CA CYS A 190 -0.97 1.37 0.38
C CYS A 190 -0.57 0.00 0.90
N SER A 191 0.41 -0.66 0.28
CA SER A 191 1.01 -1.88 0.85
C SER A 191 1.63 -1.65 2.24
N ILE A 192 2.09 -0.42 2.51
CA ILE A 192 2.64 0.00 3.80
C ILE A 192 1.52 0.32 4.81
N VAL A 193 0.43 0.95 4.36
CA VAL A 193 -0.66 1.44 5.24
C VAL A 193 -1.65 0.33 5.64
N ASN A 194 -1.74 -0.77 4.89
CA ASN A 194 -2.63 -1.90 5.18
C ASN A 194 -2.12 -2.78 6.34
N THR A 195 -1.91 -2.20 7.52
CA THR A 195 -1.47 -2.89 8.72
C THR A 195 -2.68 -3.56 9.41
N SER A 196 -2.66 -4.89 9.54
CA SER A 196 -3.65 -5.64 10.31
C SER A 196 -3.09 -5.92 11.71
N GLY A 197 -3.77 -5.43 12.75
CA GLY A 197 -3.35 -5.61 14.15
C GLY A 197 -3.36 -4.32 14.97
N GLY A 198 -2.83 -4.37 16.20
CA GLY A 198 -2.67 -3.18 17.03
C GLY A 198 -1.64 -2.23 16.43
N MET A 199 -1.97 -0.93 16.32
CA MET A 199 -1.02 0.06 15.81
C MET A 199 -0.04 0.50 16.90
N ASP A 200 1.24 0.21 16.72
CA ASP A 200 2.38 0.84 17.38
C ASP A 200 2.89 2.12 16.66
N TYR A 201 3.76 2.89 17.34
CA TYR A 201 4.30 4.16 16.84
C TYR A 201 5.10 4.04 15.54
N TYR A 202 5.71 2.88 15.27
CA TYR A 202 6.42 2.67 14.00
C TYR A 202 5.46 2.59 12.80
N HIS A 203 4.23 2.08 12.98
CA HIS A 203 3.23 2.07 11.90
C HIS A 203 2.81 3.49 11.53
N TYR A 204 2.72 4.41 12.50
CA TYR A 204 2.49 5.83 12.21
C TYR A 204 3.66 6.47 11.46
N ALA A 205 4.90 6.06 11.75
CA ALA A 205 6.06 6.47 10.96
C ALA A 205 5.98 5.94 9.52
N GLU A 206 5.60 4.67 9.34
CA GLU A 206 5.38 4.03 8.04
C GLU A 206 4.27 4.73 7.22
N MET A 207 3.15 5.10 7.86
CA MET A 207 2.11 5.92 7.24
C MET A 207 2.63 7.30 6.82
N GLY A 208 3.44 7.93 7.67
CA GLY A 208 4.13 9.19 7.35
C GLY A 208 5.04 9.02 6.13
N ILE A 209 5.80 7.93 6.06
CA ILE A 209 6.67 7.62 4.92
C ILE A 209 5.86 7.41 3.64
N ALA A 210 4.78 6.64 3.70
CA ALA A 210 3.88 6.42 2.58
C ALA A 210 3.32 7.75 2.05
N LYS A 211 2.81 8.60 2.95
CA LYS A 211 2.29 9.93 2.62
C LYS A 211 3.36 10.83 1.99
N GLY A 212 4.54 10.90 2.59
CA GLY A 212 5.64 11.74 2.10
C GLY A 212 6.17 11.31 0.73
N LYS A 213 6.24 10.00 0.45
CA LYS A 213 6.62 9.46 -0.86
C LYS A 213 5.59 9.82 -1.95
N VAL A 214 4.30 9.71 -1.65
CA VAL A 214 3.22 10.11 -2.57
C VAL A 214 3.33 11.60 -2.87
N ASN A 215 3.42 12.45 -1.84
CA ASN A 215 3.56 13.90 -1.99
C ASN A 215 4.78 14.26 -2.85
N SER A 216 5.95 13.69 -2.53
CA SER A 216 7.21 13.97 -3.24
C SER A 216 7.14 13.57 -4.71
N TYR A 217 6.53 12.43 -5.03
CA TYR A 217 6.32 12.02 -6.41
C TYR A 217 5.37 12.97 -7.13
N ALA A 218 4.24 13.31 -6.49
CA ALA A 218 3.21 14.13 -7.08
C ALA A 218 3.73 15.55 -7.40
N GLU A 219 4.41 16.21 -6.45
CA GLU A 219 4.99 17.55 -6.63
C GLU A 219 5.96 17.64 -7.80
N LYS A 220 6.74 16.57 -8.03
CA LYS A 220 7.76 16.53 -9.07
C LYS A 220 7.23 16.18 -10.46
N ASN A 221 6.16 15.38 -10.54
CA ASN A 221 5.77 14.72 -11.79
C ASN A 221 4.36 15.06 -12.28
N LEU A 222 3.52 15.68 -11.46
CA LEU A 222 2.09 15.87 -11.74
C LEU A 222 1.70 17.36 -11.67
N ASN A 223 0.57 17.69 -12.30
CA ASN A 223 -0.03 19.03 -12.15
C ASN A 223 -0.82 19.16 -10.83
N GLU A 224 -1.24 20.39 -10.49
CA GLU A 224 -1.90 20.69 -9.20
C GLU A 224 -3.17 19.87 -8.94
N GLU A 225 -4.02 19.63 -9.95
CA GLU A 225 -5.26 18.86 -9.78
C GLU A 225 -4.97 17.37 -9.51
N GLN A 226 -4.01 16.81 -10.25
CA GLN A 226 -3.53 15.44 -10.08
C GLN A 226 -2.87 15.26 -8.70
N GLN A 227 -2.01 16.19 -8.30
CA GLN A 227 -1.38 16.20 -6.97
C GLN A 227 -2.44 16.19 -5.86
N LYS A 228 -3.43 17.08 -5.98
CA LYS A 228 -4.52 17.18 -5.01
C LYS A 228 -5.31 15.88 -4.90
N LEU A 229 -5.59 15.21 -6.02
CA LEU A 229 -6.28 13.91 -6.02
C LEU A 229 -5.47 12.86 -5.26
N LEU A 230 -4.20 12.65 -5.62
CA LEU A 230 -3.33 11.65 -4.97
C LEU A 230 -3.20 11.91 -3.46
N ASN A 231 -2.87 13.15 -3.09
CA ASN A 231 -2.62 13.51 -1.69
C ASN A 231 -3.89 13.38 -0.84
N SER A 232 -5.06 13.71 -1.39
CA SER A 232 -6.35 13.56 -0.71
C SER A 232 -6.73 12.09 -0.53
N THR A 233 -6.55 11.27 -1.57
CA THR A 233 -6.82 9.83 -1.48
C THR A 233 -5.92 9.14 -0.45
N MET A 234 -4.61 9.44 -0.47
CA MET A 234 -3.66 8.88 0.51
C MET A 234 -4.01 9.32 1.93
N SER A 235 -4.38 10.58 2.13
CA SER A 235 -4.79 11.09 3.44
C SER A 235 -6.07 10.42 3.94
N ALA A 236 -7.07 10.20 3.07
CA ALA A 236 -8.31 9.52 3.43
C ALA A 236 -8.06 8.06 3.84
N ARG A 237 -7.15 7.35 3.14
CA ARG A 237 -6.77 5.97 3.48
C ARG A 237 -6.07 5.89 4.83
N ILE A 238 -5.11 6.78 5.08
CA ILE A 238 -4.44 6.87 6.39
C ILE A 238 -5.47 7.17 7.48
N GLN A 239 -6.33 8.17 7.26
CA GLN A 239 -7.36 8.56 8.23
C GLN A 239 -8.28 7.38 8.58
N LYS A 240 -8.69 6.60 7.59
CA LYS A 240 -9.50 5.39 7.79
C LYS A 240 -8.82 4.38 8.70
N VAL A 241 -7.52 4.13 8.52
CA VAL A 241 -6.77 3.22 9.39
C VAL A 241 -6.63 3.81 10.79
N THR A 242 -6.32 5.10 10.92
CA THR A 242 -6.20 5.75 12.23
C THR A 242 -7.51 5.79 13.01
N ASP A 243 -8.64 5.98 12.32
CA ASP A 243 -9.98 5.98 12.92
C ASP A 243 -10.43 4.58 13.34
N SER A 244 -9.88 3.54 12.71
CA SER A 244 -10.18 2.15 13.08
C SER A 244 -9.52 1.70 14.38
N VAL A 245 -8.53 2.46 14.88
CA VAL A 245 -7.87 2.12 16.14
C VAL A 245 -8.71 2.56 17.33
N PRO A 246 -9.09 1.60 18.20
CA PRO A 246 -9.93 1.89 19.35
C PRO A 246 -9.21 2.85 20.29
N GLU A 247 -9.98 3.70 20.95
CA GLU A 247 -9.44 4.57 21.99
C GLU A 247 -8.87 3.74 23.14
N ILE A 248 -7.80 4.22 23.75
CA ILE A 248 -7.16 3.52 24.86
C ILE A 248 -8.12 3.32 26.05
N SER A 249 -9.03 4.27 26.27
CA SER A 249 -10.08 4.19 27.30
C SER A 249 -10.93 2.94 27.12
N THR A 250 -11.41 2.70 25.89
CA THR A 250 -12.20 1.52 25.52
C THR A 250 -11.41 0.23 25.73
N GLU A 251 -10.13 0.20 25.34
CA GLU A 251 -9.30 -1.00 25.51
C GLU A 251 -8.98 -1.29 26.98
N ILE A 252 -8.71 -0.24 27.77
CA ILE A 252 -8.52 -0.34 29.22
C ILE A 252 -9.79 -0.89 29.89
N GLU A 253 -10.98 -0.44 29.49
CA GLU A 253 -12.25 -0.98 29.99
C GLU A 253 -12.43 -2.45 29.63
N ASN A 254 -12.13 -2.85 28.40
CA ASN A 254 -12.17 -4.24 27.98
C ASN A 254 -11.23 -5.13 28.80
N LEU A 255 -9.98 -4.69 29.01
CA LEU A 255 -9.02 -5.41 29.85
C LEU A 255 -9.48 -5.52 31.30
N LYS A 256 -10.05 -4.44 31.87
CA LYS A 256 -10.66 -4.48 33.21
C LYS A 256 -11.81 -5.47 33.30
N ARG A 257 -12.70 -5.52 32.29
CA ARG A 257 -13.80 -6.50 32.23
C ARG A 257 -13.29 -7.94 32.16
N LEU A 258 -12.15 -8.16 31.52
CA LEU A 258 -11.50 -9.47 31.43
C LEU A 258 -10.60 -9.79 32.65
N ASN A 259 -10.61 -8.94 33.68
CA ASN A 259 -9.81 -9.08 34.90
C ASN A 259 -8.29 -9.19 34.62
N ILE A 260 -7.83 -8.61 33.50
CA ILE A 260 -6.42 -8.55 33.14
C ILE A 260 -5.78 -7.36 33.87
N LYS A 261 -4.70 -7.62 34.62
CA LYS A 261 -3.97 -6.56 35.33
C LYS A 261 -3.35 -5.58 34.34
N ILE A 262 -3.60 -4.29 34.55
CA ILE A 262 -3.14 -3.21 33.68
C ILE A 262 -1.97 -2.50 34.37
N ASP A 263 -0.77 -2.67 33.83
CA ASP A 263 0.41 -1.91 34.26
C ASP A 263 0.54 -0.67 33.37
N MET A 264 0.20 0.51 33.89
CA MET A 264 0.36 1.78 33.18
C MET A 264 1.72 2.40 33.50
N VAL A 265 2.42 2.85 32.47
CA VAL A 265 3.63 3.68 32.57
C VAL A 265 3.28 5.05 32.04
N THR A 266 3.44 6.06 32.89
CA THR A 266 3.32 7.47 32.51
C THR A 266 4.70 8.07 32.29
N ASP A 267 4.85 8.96 31.32
CA ASP A 267 6.05 9.80 31.22
C ASP A 267 6.11 10.85 32.34
N LYS A 268 7.21 11.62 32.40
CA LYS A 268 7.45 12.65 33.43
C LYS A 268 6.39 13.77 33.43
N ASN A 269 5.66 13.95 32.33
CA ASN A 269 4.63 14.98 32.18
C ASN A 269 3.19 14.44 32.27
N SER A 270 3.00 13.15 32.58
CA SER A 270 1.69 12.47 32.59
C SER A 270 0.89 12.62 31.28
N LYS A 271 1.60 12.83 30.16
CA LYS A 271 1.02 13.02 28.83
C LYS A 271 0.98 11.71 28.04
N TYR A 272 1.91 10.80 28.29
CA TYR A 272 2.06 9.55 27.54
C TYR A 272 1.76 8.35 28.45
N TYR A 273 0.79 7.53 28.07
CA TYR A 273 0.42 6.32 28.81
C TYR A 273 0.77 5.09 27.97
N ALA A 274 1.80 4.35 28.35
CA ALA A 274 2.04 3.02 27.81
C ALA A 274 1.41 2.00 28.76
N VAL A 275 0.46 1.21 28.29
CA VAL A 275 -0.03 0.05 29.04
C VAL A 275 0.92 -1.09 28.71
N LYS A 276 1.71 -1.60 29.67
CA LYS A 276 2.70 -2.66 29.40
C LYS A 276 2.08 -3.93 28.81
N SER A 277 0.80 -4.17 29.07
CA SER A 277 0.03 -5.28 28.51
C SER A 277 -0.60 -4.99 27.14
N LEU A 278 -0.47 -3.76 26.60
CA LEU A 278 -0.94 -3.37 25.26
C LEU A 278 0.23 -2.80 24.45
N GLN A 279 0.67 -3.53 23.44
CA GLN A 279 1.59 -3.03 22.40
C GLN A 279 0.80 -2.13 21.43
N ARG A 280 0.49 -0.90 21.86
CA ARG A 280 -0.24 0.08 21.05
C ARG A 280 0.21 1.53 21.32
N ALA A 281 0.27 2.31 20.25
CA ALA A 281 0.45 3.75 20.23
C ALA A 281 -0.86 4.46 20.57
N THR A 282 -1.12 4.56 21.87
CA THR A 282 -2.37 5.06 22.43
C THR A 282 -2.41 6.58 22.58
N ASN A 283 -1.26 7.26 22.49
CA ASN A 283 -1.23 8.72 22.43
C ASN A 283 -1.37 9.20 20.98
N LYS A 284 -2.59 9.62 20.62
CA LYS A 284 -2.93 10.12 19.28
C LYS A 284 -2.11 11.36 18.87
N GLU A 285 -1.78 12.26 19.80
CA GLU A 285 -1.00 13.48 19.52
C GLU A 285 0.46 13.14 19.12
N TYR A 286 1.11 12.23 19.84
CA TYR A 286 2.46 11.79 19.52
C TYR A 286 2.49 10.92 18.27
N ALA A 287 1.50 10.05 18.10
CA ALA A 287 1.34 9.28 16.87
C ALA A 287 1.19 10.17 15.63
N GLN A 288 0.36 11.22 15.73
CA GLN A 288 0.19 12.24 14.70
C GLN A 288 1.50 12.99 14.44
N LYS A 289 2.20 13.42 15.50
CA LYS A 289 3.50 14.09 15.38
C LYS A 289 4.52 13.23 14.63
N ILE A 290 4.62 11.94 14.95
CA ILE A 290 5.52 10.99 14.27
C ILE A 290 5.16 10.93 12.79
N MET A 291 3.88 10.73 12.47
CA MET A 291 3.41 10.65 11.10
C MET A 291 3.72 11.93 10.32
N ASP A 292 3.49 13.11 10.91
CA ASP A 292 3.78 14.40 10.30
C ASP A 292 5.28 14.62 10.10
N THR A 293 6.12 14.21 11.05
CA THR A 293 7.58 14.27 10.92
C THR A 293 8.04 13.50 9.67
N PHE A 294 7.55 12.27 9.45
CA PHE A 294 7.94 11.47 8.28
C PHE A 294 7.24 11.89 6.98
N ALA A 295 6.03 12.43 7.05
CA ALA A 295 5.31 12.92 5.87
C ALA A 295 5.98 14.13 5.21
N ASN A 296 6.73 14.92 5.97
CA ASN A 296 7.40 16.13 5.51
C ASN A 296 8.90 15.94 5.21
N VAL A 297 9.37 14.68 5.15
CA VAL A 297 10.76 14.39 4.79
C VAL A 297 11.00 14.64 3.30
N ASP A 298 12.13 15.27 3.00
CA ASP A 298 12.69 15.27 1.66
C ASP A 298 13.43 13.95 1.40
N TYR A 299 12.76 13.03 0.69
CA TYR A 299 13.29 11.68 0.40
C TYR A 299 14.45 11.68 -0.59
N SER A 300 14.79 12.82 -1.20
CA SER A 300 16.01 12.95 -2.01
C SER A 300 17.24 13.30 -1.17
N ASN A 301 17.05 13.63 0.11
CA ASN A 301 18.09 14.12 1.00
C ASN A 301 18.23 13.26 2.26
N ALA A 302 19.29 12.45 2.30
CA ALA A 302 19.60 11.58 3.43
C ALA A 302 19.71 12.33 4.77
N LYS A 303 20.12 13.61 4.78
CA LYS A 303 20.17 14.41 6.02
C LYS A 303 18.76 14.73 6.55
N SER A 304 17.81 14.96 5.65
CA SER A 304 16.40 15.21 6.01
C SER A 304 15.80 13.98 6.69
N PHE A 305 16.01 12.80 6.10
CA PHE A 305 15.58 11.53 6.69
C PHE A 305 16.26 11.25 8.05
N ASN A 306 17.57 11.46 8.16
CA ASN A 306 18.29 11.27 9.43
C ASN A 306 17.77 12.21 10.53
N LYS A 307 17.41 13.46 10.18
CA LYS A 307 16.81 14.41 11.13
C LYS A 307 15.47 13.90 11.65
N ALA A 308 14.60 13.40 10.78
CA ALA A 308 13.32 12.80 11.17
C ALA A 308 13.51 11.60 12.12
N ILE A 309 14.52 10.76 11.87
CA ILE A 309 14.88 9.65 12.74
C ILE A 309 15.35 10.13 14.13
N GLU A 310 16.16 11.20 14.20
CA GLU A 310 16.58 11.77 15.48
C GLU A 310 15.40 12.39 16.25
N GLU A 311 14.46 13.06 15.58
CA GLU A 311 13.24 13.59 16.19
C GLU A 311 12.32 12.47 16.72
N TYR A 312 12.28 11.33 16.05
CA TYR A 312 11.52 10.14 16.47
C TYR A 312 12.11 9.45 17.70
N LYS A 313 13.44 9.50 17.90
CA LYS A 313 14.14 8.85 19.02
C LYS A 313 13.94 9.56 20.37
N ILE A 314 13.30 10.75 20.38
CA ILE A 314 13.03 11.58 21.55
C ILE A 314 11.64 11.25 22.11
#